data_AF-A0A1J3IWX0-F1
#
_entry.id   AF-A0A1J3IWX0-F1
#
_cell.length_a   1.000
_cell.length_b   1.000
_cell.length_c   1.000
_cell.angle_alpha   90.00
_cell.angle_beta   90.00
_cell.angle_gamma   90.00
#
_symmetry.space_group_name_H-M   'P 1'
#
loop_
_entity.id
_entity.type
_entity.pdbx_description
1 polymer ?
#
loop_
_entity_poly.entity_id
_entity_poly.type
_entity_poly.pdbx_seq_one_letter_code
_entity_poly.pdbx_strand_id
1 'polypeptide(L)'
;VAPKGKYIAFVSAEAETDNPEEELKPGIELLGPIDEIFYHSYDTYAPTNNPEEDNCFISATYDATTHFEGTLLDVLEMYTKITGKTLDLSVDLSAASAAAEN
;
A
#
# COMPACT_ATOMS: atom_id res chain seq x y z
N VAL A 1 12.62 10.18 -9.73
CA VAL A 1 12.14 10.78 -8.47
C VAL A 1 13.18 11.65 -7.75
N ALA A 2 14.46 11.63 -8.14
CA ALA A 2 15.51 12.47 -7.57
C ALA A 2 16.39 13.13 -8.66
N PRO A 3 17.10 14.25 -8.36
CA PRO A 3 18.08 14.85 -9.26
C PRO A 3 19.24 13.92 -9.60
N LYS A 4 20.01 14.24 -10.66
CA LYS A 4 21.16 13.45 -11.10
C LYS A 4 22.20 13.32 -9.97
N GLY A 5 22.61 12.09 -9.68
CA GLY A 5 23.59 11.78 -8.63
C GLY A 5 23.02 11.74 -7.21
N LYS A 6 21.69 11.84 -7.05
CA LYS A 6 20.99 11.69 -5.77
C LYS A 6 20.09 10.47 -5.81
N TYR A 7 19.89 9.87 -4.64
CA TYR A 7 19.08 8.67 -4.44
C TYR A 7 18.13 8.89 -3.27
N ILE A 8 16.97 8.26 -3.33
CA ILE A 8 16.02 8.19 -2.21
C ILE A 8 15.95 6.71 -1.83
N ALA A 9 16.27 6.41 -0.58
CA ALA A 9 16.19 5.07 -0.01
C ALA A 9 15.11 5.07 1.08
N PHE A 10 14.35 3.98 1.15
CA PHE A 10 13.33 3.77 2.18
C PHE A 10 13.71 2.54 2.99
N VAL A 11 13.58 2.64 4.31
CA VAL A 11 13.68 1.54 5.25
C VAL A 11 12.40 1.57 6.08
N SER A 12 11.59 0.52 5.99
CA SER A 12 10.28 0.42 6.64
C SER A 12 10.16 -0.89 7.41
N ALA A 13 9.49 -0.83 8.55
CA ALA A 13 9.16 -1.97 9.40
C ALA A 13 7.89 -1.63 10.20
N GLU A 14 7.22 -2.65 10.71
CA GLU A 14 6.20 -2.47 11.74
C GLU A 14 6.91 -2.19 13.08
N ALA A 15 6.40 -1.23 13.84
CA ALA A 15 7.00 -0.85 15.12
C ALA A 15 6.71 -1.92 16.19
N GLU A 16 7.77 -2.49 16.78
CA GLU A 16 7.67 -3.49 17.85
C GLU A 16 7.99 -2.93 19.24
N THR A 17 8.55 -1.72 19.32
CA THR A 17 8.95 -1.04 20.56
C THR A 17 8.48 0.41 20.60
N ASP A 18 8.65 1.07 21.77
CA ASP A 18 8.39 2.50 21.93
C ASP A 18 9.43 3.39 21.21
N ASN A 19 10.50 2.81 20.64
CA ASN A 19 11.59 3.50 19.95
C ASN A 19 11.77 2.98 18.51
N PRO A 20 10.81 3.20 17.60
CA PRO A 20 10.81 2.60 16.26
C PRO A 20 12.00 3.01 15.38
N GLU A 21 12.58 4.19 15.61
CA GLU A 21 13.76 4.65 14.86
C GLU A 21 15.00 3.76 15.09
N GLU A 22 15.11 3.17 16.29
CA GLU A 22 16.21 2.27 16.65
C GLU A 22 16.11 0.93 15.91
N GLU A 23 14.89 0.47 15.66
CA GLU A 23 14.61 -0.78 14.95
C GLU A 23 15.05 -0.71 13.47
N LEU A 24 15.05 0.50 12.88
CA LEU A 24 15.47 0.73 11.50
C LEU A 24 16.99 0.80 11.31
N LYS A 25 17.77 0.92 12.41
CA LYS A 25 19.23 1.08 12.36
C LYS A 25 19.95 0.04 11.48
N PRO A 26 19.66 -1.27 11.60
CA PRO A 26 20.33 -2.28 10.79
C PRO A 26 20.17 -2.04 9.28
N GLY A 27 19.00 -1.54 8.84
CA GLY A 27 18.77 -1.19 7.44
C GLY A 27 19.45 0.10 7.03
N ILE A 28 19.45 1.11 7.90
CA ILE A 28 20.08 2.42 7.67
C ILE A 28 21.60 2.29 7.54
N GLU A 29 22.25 1.48 8.37
CA GLU A 29 23.71 1.28 8.33
C GLU A 29 24.21 0.68 7.00
N LEU A 30 23.36 -0.05 6.28
CA LEU A 30 23.68 -0.61 4.96
C LEU A 30 23.73 0.45 3.85
N LEU A 31 23.14 1.63 4.05
CA LEU A 31 23.05 2.69 3.05
C LEU A 31 24.35 3.49 2.89
N GLY A 32 25.28 3.39 3.86
CA GLY A 32 26.52 4.16 3.88
C GLY A 32 26.29 5.64 4.24
N PRO A 33 27.08 6.58 3.68
CA PRO A 33 26.91 8.01 3.96
C PRO A 33 25.55 8.54 3.50
N ILE A 34 24.80 9.16 4.42
CA ILE A 34 23.46 9.71 4.20
C ILE A 34 23.56 11.24 4.25
N ASP A 35 23.02 11.91 3.23
CA ASP A 35 22.97 13.38 3.19
C ASP A 35 21.94 13.92 4.21
N GLU A 36 20.74 13.34 4.24
CA GLU A 36 19.61 13.72 5.08
C GLU A 36 18.73 12.50 5.39
N ILE A 37 18.15 12.46 6.59
CA ILE A 37 17.23 11.40 7.03
C ILE A 37 15.92 12.00 7.54
N PHE A 38 14.80 11.38 7.15
CA PHE A 38 13.46 11.77 7.58
C PHE A 38 12.76 10.56 8.20
N TYR A 39 12.36 10.68 9.46
CA TYR A 39 11.57 9.66 10.14
C TYR A 39 10.08 9.98 10.00
N HIS A 40 9.30 8.94 9.71
CA HIS A 40 7.86 9.04 9.62
C HIS A 40 7.23 7.76 10.18
N SER A 41 6.32 7.94 11.14
CA SER A 41 5.50 6.88 11.71
C SER A 41 4.03 7.27 11.60
N TYR A 42 3.18 6.26 11.44
CA TYR A 42 1.74 6.42 11.39
C TYR A 42 1.07 5.14 11.89
N ASP A 43 -0.13 5.29 12.44
CA ASP A 43 -0.95 4.17 12.88
C ASP A 43 -1.57 3.45 11.68
N THR A 44 -1.66 2.12 11.74
CA THR A 44 -2.37 1.31 10.76
C THR A 44 -3.76 0.94 11.26
N TYR A 45 -4.74 0.94 10.34
CA TYR A 45 -6.13 0.63 10.63
C TYR A 45 -6.67 -0.43 9.67
N ALA A 46 -7.64 -1.21 10.16
CA ALA A 46 -8.42 -2.17 9.40
C ALA A 46 -9.92 -1.91 9.62
N PRO A 47 -10.78 -2.17 8.61
CA PRO A 47 -12.23 -2.02 8.75
C PRO A 47 -12.79 -2.97 9.80
N THR A 48 -13.68 -2.45 10.66
CA THR A 48 -14.40 -3.23 11.69
C THR A 48 -15.90 -3.28 11.45
N ASN A 49 -16.39 -2.60 10.41
CA ASN A 49 -17.80 -2.49 10.09
C ASN A 49 -18.32 -3.75 9.37
N ASN A 50 -19.65 -3.90 9.32
CA ASN A 50 -20.29 -4.92 8.49
C ASN A 50 -20.74 -4.29 7.15
N PRO A 51 -19.97 -4.47 6.06
CA PRO A 51 -20.26 -3.83 4.78
C PRO A 51 -21.60 -4.28 4.16
N GLU A 52 -22.13 -5.45 4.55
CA GLU A 52 -23.43 -5.93 4.06
C GLU A 52 -24.61 -5.17 4.69
N GLU A 53 -24.42 -4.63 5.90
CA GLU A 53 -25.46 -3.89 6.63
C GLU A 53 -25.44 -2.39 6.29
N ASP A 54 -24.25 -1.81 6.14
CA ASP A 54 -24.07 -0.37 5.98
C ASP A 54 -23.69 0.09 4.56
N ASN A 55 -23.38 -0.85 3.65
CA ASN A 55 -22.88 -0.59 2.30
C ASN A 55 -21.65 0.34 2.26
N CYS A 56 -20.84 0.34 3.33
CA CYS A 56 -19.59 1.08 3.44
C CYS A 56 -18.41 0.12 3.29
N PHE A 57 -17.63 0.29 2.22
CA PHE A 57 -16.47 -0.55 1.90
C PHE A 57 -15.21 0.27 2.12
N ILE A 58 -14.47 -0.04 3.18
CA ILE A 58 -13.32 0.74 3.66
C ILE A 58 -12.06 -0.13 3.50
N SER A 59 -11.03 0.44 2.87
CA SER A 59 -9.74 -0.23 2.68
C SER A 59 -8.94 -0.31 3.98
N ALA A 60 -8.06 -1.31 4.08
CA ALA A 60 -7.03 -1.32 5.10
C ALA A 60 -5.95 -0.25 4.82
N THR A 61 -5.19 0.12 5.86
CA THR A 61 -3.99 0.98 5.69
C THR A 61 -2.89 0.20 4.99
N TYR A 62 -2.03 0.89 4.23
CA TYR A 62 -0.82 0.28 3.66
C TYR A 62 0.08 -0.30 4.77
N ASP A 63 0.58 -1.50 4.53
CA ASP A 63 1.56 -2.14 5.40
C ASP A 63 2.98 -1.61 5.12
N ALA A 64 3.95 -2.07 5.90
CA ALA A 64 5.34 -1.66 5.77
C ALA A 64 6.07 -2.28 4.56
N THR A 65 5.41 -3.13 3.76
CA THR A 65 6.05 -3.84 2.65
C THR A 65 6.33 -2.90 1.46
N THR A 66 7.41 -3.18 0.72
CA THR A 66 7.83 -2.36 -0.42
C THR A 66 7.27 -2.87 -1.77
N HIS A 67 6.30 -3.78 -1.72
CA HIS A 67 5.62 -4.33 -2.89
C HIS A 67 4.11 -4.33 -2.67
N PHE A 68 3.34 -4.44 -3.74
CA PHE A 68 1.89 -4.19 -3.70
C PHE A 68 1.02 -5.43 -3.46
N GLU A 69 1.58 -6.50 -2.89
CA GLU A 69 0.81 -7.75 -2.77
C GLU A 69 -0.35 -7.61 -1.78
N GLY A 70 -0.08 -7.12 -0.55
CA GLY A 70 -1.11 -6.87 0.45
C GLY A 70 -2.17 -5.87 -0.04
N THR A 71 -1.73 -4.79 -0.68
CA THR A 71 -2.64 -3.81 -1.32
C THR A 71 -3.54 -4.46 -2.37
N LEU A 72 -2.99 -5.32 -3.23
CA LEU A 72 -3.77 -5.97 -4.28
C LEU A 72 -4.83 -6.89 -3.67
N LEU A 73 -4.49 -7.62 -2.61
CA LEU A 73 -5.45 -8.48 -1.91
C LEU A 73 -6.61 -7.66 -1.33
N ASP A 74 -6.35 -6.53 -0.68
CA ASP A 74 -7.38 -5.63 -0.14
C ASP A 74 -8.30 -5.10 -1.26
N VAL A 75 -7.72 -4.66 -2.38
CA VAL A 75 -8.49 -4.20 -3.55
C VAL A 75 -9.38 -5.30 -4.13
N LEU A 76 -8.86 -6.53 -4.28
CA LEU A 76 -9.62 -7.66 -4.82
C LEU A 76 -10.76 -8.08 -3.88
N GLU A 77 -10.51 -8.06 -2.57
CA GLU A 77 -11.51 -8.35 -1.56
C GLU A 77 -12.65 -7.31 -1.60
N MET A 78 -12.31 -6.02 -1.59
CA MET A 78 -13.29 -4.95 -1.73
C MET A 78 -14.10 -5.06 -3.02
N TYR A 79 -13.44 -5.27 -4.17
CA TYR A 79 -14.12 -5.46 -5.44
C TYR A 79 -15.13 -6.61 -5.36
N THR A 80 -14.74 -7.73 -4.77
CA THR A 80 -15.61 -8.90 -4.61
C THR A 80 -16.81 -8.58 -3.71
N LYS A 81 -16.57 -7.90 -2.59
CA LYS A 81 -17.62 -7.47 -1.64
C LYS A 81 -18.61 -6.48 -2.27
N ILE A 82 -18.12 -5.52 -3.06
CA ILE A 82 -18.95 -4.50 -3.72
C ILE A 82 -19.78 -5.09 -4.86
N THR A 83 -19.17 -5.94 -5.68
CA THR A 83 -19.78 -6.39 -6.94
C THR A 83 -20.47 -7.76 -6.84
N GLY A 84 -20.17 -8.53 -5.80
CA GLY A 84 -20.58 -9.92 -5.66
C GLY A 84 -19.92 -10.88 -6.64
N LYS A 85 -18.83 -10.46 -7.32
CA LYS A 85 -18.13 -11.23 -8.36
C LYS A 85 -16.64 -11.33 -8.06
N THR A 86 -16.05 -12.49 -8.26
CA THR A 86 -14.59 -12.64 -8.33
C THR A 86 -14.06 -11.92 -9.57
N LEU A 87 -12.97 -11.16 -9.42
CA LEU A 87 -12.35 -10.47 -10.55
C LEU A 87 -11.74 -11.49 -11.53
N ASP A 88 -12.21 -11.45 -12.77
CA ASP A 88 -11.66 -12.22 -13.88
C ASP A 88 -10.84 -11.30 -14.78
N LEU A 89 -9.51 -11.48 -14.75
CA LEU A 89 -8.56 -10.70 -15.55
C LEU A 89 -8.38 -11.26 -16.97
N SER A 90 -9.00 -12.38 -17.31
CA SER A 90 -8.94 -12.97 -18.65
C SER A 90 -9.93 -12.36 -19.64
N VAL A 91 -10.83 -11.51 -19.16
CA VAL A 91 -11.87 -10.87 -19.98
C VAL A 91 -11.22 -9.90 -20.96
N ASP A 92 -11.57 -10.04 -22.24
CA ASP A 92 -11.19 -9.08 -23.28
C ASP A 92 -11.98 -7.77 -23.08
N LEU A 93 -11.30 -6.78 -22.50
CA LEU A 93 -11.84 -5.44 -22.23
C LEU A 93 -11.69 -4.47 -23.40
N SER A 94 -11.26 -4.92 -24.59
CA SER A 94 -11.12 -4.05 -25.76
C SER A 94 -12.40 -3.28 -26.08
N ALA A 95 -13.57 -3.86 -25.84
CA ALA A 95 -14.86 -3.21 -26.00
C ALA A 95 -15.21 -2.18 -24.90
N ALA A 96 -14.66 -2.30 -23.68
CA ALA A 96 -14.92 -1.38 -22.59
C ALA A 96 -14.16 -0.04 -22.73
N SER A 97 -13.02 -0.06 -23.43
CA SER A 97 -12.24 1.15 -23.74
C SER A 97 -12.85 2.04 -24.84
N ALA A 98 -13.86 1.53 -25.57
CA ALA A 98 -14.43 2.18 -26.75
C ALA A 98 -15.68 3.05 -26.45
N ALA A 99 -16.10 3.16 -25.20
CA ALA A 99 -17.32 3.88 -24.80
C ALA A 99 -17.00 5.16 -24.00
N ALA A 100 -16.16 6.04 -24.53
CA ALA A 100 -15.98 7.39 -24.00
C ALA A 100 -15.44 8.39 -25.05
N GLU A 101 -16.03 8.42 -26.25
CA GLU A 101 -15.93 9.58 -27.15
C GLU A 101 -17.30 9.82 -27.79
N ASN A 102 -18.08 10.74 -27.23
CA ASN A 102 -19.18 11.43 -27.92
C ASN A 102 -19.45 12.78 -27.26
#